data_AF-A0A4P5ZEY0-F1
#
_entry.id   AF-A0A4P5ZEY0-F1
#
_cell.length_a   1.000
_cell.length_b   1.000
_cell.length_c   1.000
_cell.angle_alpha   90.00
_cell.angle_beta   90.00
_cell.angle_gamma   90.00
#
_symmetry.space_group_name_H-M   'P 1'
#
loop_
_entity.id
_entity.type
_entity.pdbx_description
1 polymer ?
#
loop_
_entity_poly.entity_id
_entity_poly.type
_entity_poly.pdbx_seq_one_letter_code
_entity_poly.pdbx_strand_id
1 'polypeptide(L)'
;MTVEITYPHIEKNHGQPARLQRIPRVRVAQIVMDYLSYGWSVEEMCRQHPYLKLSEAHAAMGYYFDHVDEIDQEIRAEWEQFQQEKALISPSPFFIKMRAKGVL
;
A
#
# COMPACT_ATOMS: atom_id res chain seq x y z
N MET A 1 18.93 -22.16 -11.90
CA MET A 1 19.61 -20.88 -11.65
C MET A 1 18.52 -19.82 -11.60
N THR A 2 18.19 -19.31 -10.41
CA THR A 2 17.29 -18.17 -10.27
C THR A 2 18.08 -16.92 -10.63
N VAL A 3 17.71 -16.24 -11.71
CA VAL A 3 18.26 -14.92 -12.02
C VAL A 3 17.55 -13.95 -11.11
N GLU A 4 18.29 -13.26 -10.23
CA GLU A 4 17.74 -12.12 -9.49
C GLU A 4 17.45 -11.01 -10.50
N ILE A 5 16.16 -10.72 -10.71
CA ILE A 5 15.73 -9.59 -11.55
C ILE A 5 15.85 -8.33 -10.71
N THR A 6 16.70 -7.40 -11.15
CA THR A 6 16.84 -6.09 -10.50
C THR A 6 15.84 -5.13 -11.11
N TYR A 7 15.01 -4.52 -10.27
CA TYR A 7 14.05 -3.50 -10.70
C TYR A 7 14.64 -2.12 -10.42
N PRO A 8 14.85 -1.27 -11.44
CA PRO A 8 15.35 0.07 -11.21
C PRO A 8 14.37 0.85 -10.32
N HIS A 9 14.89 1.68 -9.42
CA HIS A 9 14.10 2.50 -8.47
C HIS A 9 13.38 1.75 -7.34
N ILE A 10 13.43 0.42 -7.30
CA ILE A 10 12.87 -0.38 -6.21
C ILE A 10 14.00 -0.92 -5.34
N GLU A 11 13.85 -0.76 -4.03
CA GLU A 11 14.75 -1.31 -3.03
C GLU A 11 13.99 -2.33 -2.18
N LYS A 12 14.50 -3.56 -2.13
CA LYS A 12 13.96 -4.65 -1.34
C LYS A 12 15.03 -5.14 -0.36
N ASN A 13 14.95 -4.67 0.88
CA ASN A 13 15.79 -5.19 1.96
C ASN A 13 15.22 -6.51 2.49
N HIS A 14 16.11 -7.42 2.91
CA HIS A 14 15.70 -8.73 3.42
C HIS A 14 14.74 -8.59 4.62
N GLY A 15 13.57 -9.22 4.53
CA GLY A 15 12.54 -9.17 5.56
C GLY A 15 11.80 -7.83 5.69
N GLN A 16 12.03 -6.87 4.79
CA GLN A 16 11.30 -5.60 4.75
C GLN A 16 10.46 -5.48 3.48
N PRO A 17 9.37 -4.68 3.50
CA PRO A 17 8.62 -4.36 2.29
C PRO A 17 9.48 -3.77 1.17
N ALA A 18 9.11 -4.07 -0.08
CA ALA A 18 9.67 -3.41 -1.25
C ALA A 18 9.27 -1.92 -1.25
N ARG A 19 10.22 -1.02 -1.49
CA ARG A 19 10.05 0.43 -1.39
C ARG A 19 10.63 1.15 -2.60
N LEU A 20 10.16 2.38 -2.83
CA LEU A 20 10.82 3.26 -3.78
C LEU A 20 12.16 3.75 -3.22
N GLN A 21 13.23 3.58 -3.98
CA GLN A 21 14.59 4.00 -3.62
C GLN A 21 14.66 5.51 -3.31
N ARG A 22 13.98 6.36 -4.09
CA ARG A 22 13.97 7.81 -3.89
C ARG A 22 13.10 8.23 -2.70
N ILE A 23 12.02 7.51 -2.42
CA ILE A 23 11.09 7.81 -1.34
C ILE A 23 10.86 6.53 -0.52
N PRO A 24 11.75 6.19 0.43
CA PRO A 24 11.70 4.92 1.17
C PRO A 24 10.44 4.75 2.04
N ARG A 25 9.66 5.82 2.22
CA ARG A 25 8.36 5.77 2.92
C ARG A 25 7.25 5.19 2.05
N VAL A 26 7.40 5.23 0.73
CA VAL A 26 6.41 4.72 -0.22
C VAL A 26 6.76 3.27 -0.54
N ARG A 27 5.85 2.36 -0.20
CA ARG A 27 5.97 0.93 -0.45
C ARG A 27 5.34 0.57 -1.79
N VAL A 28 5.87 -0.48 -2.42
CA VAL A 28 5.28 -1.03 -3.65
C VAL A 28 3.85 -1.49 -3.40
N ALA A 29 3.58 -2.14 -2.25
CA ALA A 29 2.24 -2.54 -1.84
C ALA A 29 1.23 -1.39 -1.85
N GLN A 30 1.62 -0.18 -1.44
CA GLN A 30 0.73 1.00 -1.44
C GLN A 30 0.35 1.43 -2.87
N ILE A 31 1.34 1.45 -3.77
CA ILE A 31 1.09 1.75 -5.19
C ILE A 31 0.16 0.68 -5.77
N VAL A 32 0.43 -0.59 -5.50
CA VAL A 32 -0.39 -1.71 -5.98
C VAL A 32 -1.82 -1.66 -5.41
N MET A 33 -1.99 -1.20 -4.17
CA MET A 33 -3.34 -1.01 -3.61
C MET A 33 -4.16 0.00 -4.42
N ASP A 34 -3.56 1.08 -4.93
CA ASP A 34 -4.27 2.04 -5.79
C ASP A 34 -4.70 1.38 -7.10
N TYR A 35 -3.85 0.52 -7.65
CA TYR A 35 -4.17 -0.28 -8.85
C TYR A 35 -5.34 -1.24 -8.58
N LEU A 36 -5.30 -1.99 -7.49
CA LEU A 36 -6.33 -2.98 -7.13
C LEU A 36 -7.66 -2.33 -6.73
N SER A 37 -7.61 -1.17 -6.05
CA SER A 37 -8.80 -0.51 -5.51
C SER A 37 -9.55 0.28 -6.57
N TYR A 38 -8.82 0.96 -7.46
CA TYR A 38 -9.42 1.90 -8.42
C TYR A 38 -9.25 1.48 -9.88
N GLY A 39 -8.44 0.47 -10.18
CA GLY A 39 -8.15 0.05 -11.54
C GLY A 39 -7.36 1.09 -12.34
N TRP A 40 -6.60 1.96 -11.67
CA TRP A 40 -5.85 3.04 -12.31
C TRP A 40 -4.73 2.51 -13.20
N SER A 41 -4.55 3.13 -14.36
CA SER A 41 -3.33 2.95 -15.14
C SER A 41 -2.16 3.64 -14.44
N VAL A 42 -0.93 3.28 -14.81
CA VAL A 42 0.29 3.89 -14.26
C VAL A 42 0.32 5.42 -14.46
N GLU A 43 -0.17 5.90 -15.60
CA GLU A 43 -0.30 7.33 -15.88
C GLU A 43 -1.35 8.02 -15.00
N GLU A 44 -2.46 7.34 -14.68
CA GLU A 44 -3.46 7.85 -13.75
C GLU A 44 -2.88 7.90 -12.33
N MET A 45 -2.17 6.86 -11.88
CA MET A 45 -1.50 6.86 -10.57
C MET A 45 -0.54 8.05 -10.42
N CYS A 46 0.26 8.34 -11.45
CA CYS A 46 1.15 9.51 -11.44
C CYS A 46 0.39 10.85 -11.45
N ARG A 47 -0.81 10.91 -12.04
CA ARG A 47 -1.67 12.11 -11.98
C ARG A 47 -2.25 12.33 -10.58
N GLN A 48 -2.65 11.26 -9.91
CA GLN A 48 -3.23 11.29 -8.56
C GLN A 48 -2.15 11.46 -7.47
N HIS A 49 -0.93 11.03 -7.77
CA HIS A 49 0.24 11.18 -6.90
C HIS A 49 1.36 11.95 -7.61
N PRO A 50 1.31 13.30 -7.63
CA PRO A 50 2.28 14.13 -8.36
C PRO A 50 3.75 13.94 -7.96
N TYR A 51 3.99 13.37 -6.78
CA TYR A 51 5.33 13.04 -6.30
C TYR A 51 5.89 11.75 -6.90
N LEU A 52 5.06 10.90 -7.52
CA LEU A 52 5.43 9.61 -8.10
C LEU A 52 5.86 9.81 -9.56
N LYS A 53 7.08 9.39 -9.91
CA LYS A 53 7.55 9.45 -11.30
C LYS A 53 7.02 8.27 -12.09
N LEU A 54 6.77 8.49 -13.38
CA LEU A 54 6.27 7.45 -14.29
C LEU A 54 7.19 6.22 -14.33
N SER A 55 8.52 6.43 -14.33
CA SER A 55 9.49 5.34 -14.31
C SER A 55 9.45 4.53 -13.01
N GLU A 56 9.22 5.18 -11.87
CA GLU A 56 9.11 4.54 -10.55
C GLU A 56 7.83 3.71 -10.47
N ALA A 57 6.72 4.24 -10.98
CA ALA A 57 5.44 3.55 -11.03
C ALA A 57 5.48 2.32 -11.94
N HIS A 58 6.07 2.42 -13.13
CA HIS A 58 6.26 1.25 -14.00
C HIS A 58 7.17 0.19 -13.37
N ALA A 59 8.26 0.61 -12.71
CA ALA A 59 9.14 -0.33 -12.02
C ALA A 59 8.43 -1.03 -10.85
N ALA A 60 7.60 -0.31 -10.09
CA ALA A 60 6.80 -0.87 -9.00
C ALA A 60 5.78 -1.90 -9.52
N MET A 61 5.09 -1.59 -10.63
CA MET A 61 4.15 -2.54 -11.25
C MET A 61 4.86 -3.76 -11.84
N GLY A 62 6.04 -3.57 -12.45
CA GLY A 62 6.89 -4.68 -12.89
C GLY A 62 7.29 -5.59 -11.73
N TYR A 63 7.76 -5.01 -10.62
CA TYR A 63 8.08 -5.76 -9.41
C TYR A 63 6.87 -6.55 -8.89
N TYR A 64 5.70 -5.91 -8.86
CA TYR A 64 4.46 -6.54 -8.42
C TYR A 64 4.10 -7.77 -9.26
N PHE A 65 4.11 -7.67 -10.58
CA PHE A 65 3.71 -8.79 -11.44
C PHE A 65 4.62 -10.01 -11.32
N ASP A 66 5.88 -9.80 -10.96
CA ASP A 66 6.82 -10.89 -10.70
C ASP A 66 6.77 -11.40 -9.24
N HIS A 67 6.13 -10.66 -8.33
CA HIS A 67 6.06 -10.95 -6.88
C HIS A 67 4.63 -10.81 -6.33
N VAL A 68 3.62 -11.23 -7.11
CA VAL A 68 2.19 -11.00 -6.78
C VAL A 68 1.83 -11.58 -5.41
N ASP A 69 2.21 -12.83 -5.15
CA ASP A 69 1.89 -13.50 -3.87
C ASP A 69 2.48 -12.77 -2.66
N GLU A 70 3.71 -12.26 -2.78
CA GLU A 70 4.39 -11.53 -1.71
C GLU A 70 3.65 -10.24 -1.36
N ILE A 71 3.32 -9.45 -2.38
CA ILE A 71 2.66 -8.16 -2.21
C ILE A 71 1.21 -8.33 -1.76
N ASP A 72 0.47 -9.28 -2.33
CA ASP A 72 -0.90 -9.56 -1.93
C ASP A 72 -0.97 -10.10 -0.49
N GLN A 73 0.05 -10.81 -0.02
CA GLN A 73 0.16 -11.22 1.37
C GLN A 73 0.46 -10.04 2.30
N GLU A 74 1.36 -9.13 1.91
CA GLU A 74 1.64 -7.89 2.65
C GLU A 74 0.36 -7.06 2.82
N ILE A 75 -0.37 -6.83 1.72
CA ILE A 75 -1.63 -6.06 1.72
C ILE A 75 -2.68 -6.71 2.63
N ARG A 76 -2.85 -8.04 2.55
CA ARG A 76 -3.82 -8.76 3.40
C ARG A 76 -3.46 -8.68 4.87
N ALA A 77 -2.18 -8.88 5.22
CA ALA A 77 -1.72 -8.82 6.60
C ALA A 77 -1.97 -7.43 7.22
N GLU A 78 -1.72 -6.35 6.47
CA GLU A 78 -2.02 -4.99 6.92
C GLU A 78 -3.52 -4.75 7.14
N TRP A 79 -4.35 -5.25 6.21
CA TRP A 79 -5.79 -5.13 6.35
C TRP A 79 -6.30 -5.85 7.60
N GLU A 80 -5.84 -7.07 7.85
CA GLU A 80 -6.20 -7.84 9.04
C GLU A 80 -5.77 -7.15 10.33
N GLN A 81 -4.54 -6.61 10.38
CA GLN A 81 -4.05 -5.82 11.51
C GLN A 81 -4.95 -4.61 11.77
N PHE A 82 -5.29 -3.85 10.73
CA PHE A 82 -6.17 -2.70 10.85
C PHE A 82 -7.57 -3.07 11.39
N GLN A 83 -8.14 -4.20 10.95
CA GLN A 83 -9.44 -4.66 11.47
C GLN A 83 -9.36 -5.06 12.95
N GLN A 84 -8.28 -5.73 13.37
CA GLN A 84 -8.08 -6.09 14.77
C GLN A 84 -7.93 -4.85 15.65
N GLU A 85 -7.13 -3.87 15.23
CA GLU A 85 -6.97 -2.60 15.93
C GLU A 85 -8.29 -1.85 16.04
N LYS A 86 -9.05 -1.76 14.94
CA LYS A 86 -10.37 -1.12 14.93
C LYS A 86 -11.35 -1.79 15.88
N ALA A 87 -11.30 -3.12 16.02
CA ALA A 87 -12.14 -3.85 16.97
C ALA A 87 -11.76 -3.58 18.44
N LEU A 88 -10.50 -3.24 18.71
CA LEU A 88 -9.99 -2.91 20.06
C LEU A 88 -10.26 -1.45 20.46
N ILE A 89 -10.49 -0.55 19.50
CA ILE A 89 -10.81 0.85 19.78
C ILE A 89 -12.23 0.96 20.35
N SER A 90 -12.33 1.18 21.65
CA SER A 90 -13.60 1.52 22.30
C SER A 90 -14.06 2.92 21.86
N PRO A 91 -15.36 3.10 21.53
CA PRO A 91 -15.88 4.40 21.12
C PRO A 91 -15.64 5.46 22.20
N SER A 92 -15.23 6.65 21.77
CA SER A 92 -14.88 7.71 22.72
C SER A 92 -16.07 8.11 23.60
N PRO A 93 -15.85 8.59 24.82
CA PRO A 93 -16.92 9.08 25.69
C PRO A 93 -17.80 10.16 25.03
N PHE A 94 -17.22 10.94 24.12
CA PHE A 94 -17.93 11.93 23.32
C PHE A 94 -18.88 11.28 22.31
N PHE A 95 -18.42 10.25 21.60
CA PHE A 95 -19.23 9.47 20.65
C PHE A 95 -20.41 8.79 21.36
N ILE A 96 -20.17 8.18 22.53
CA ILE A 96 -21.21 7.57 23.37
C ILE A 96 -22.26 8.62 23.77
N LYS A 97 -21.83 9.81 24.21
CA LYS A 97 -22.73 10.92 24.57
C LYS A 97 -23.53 11.46 23.39
N MET A 98 -22.93 11.59 22.20
CA MET A 98 -23.65 12.04 21.00
C MET A 98 -24.70 11.03 20.54
N ARG A 99 -24.37 9.72 20.54
CA ARG A 99 -25.34 8.65 20.25
C ARG A 99 -26.51 8.65 21.23
N ALA A 100 -26.24 8.79 22.54
CA ALA A 100 -27.28 8.85 23.56
C ALA A 100 -28.23 10.06 23.40
N LYS A 101 -27.77 11.13 22.75
CA LYS A 101 -28.56 12.33 22.45
C LYS A 101 -29.28 12.27 21.09
N GLY A 102 -29.14 11.20 20.31
CA GLY A 102 -29.78 11.04 18.99
C GLY A 102 -29.25 11.99 17.91
N VAL A 103 -28.04 12.52 18.08
CA VAL A 103 -27.41 13.48 17.14
C VAL A 103 -26.49 12.77 16.13
N LEU A 104 -26.38 11.43 16.23
CA LEU A 104 -25.66 10.52 15.34
C LEU A 104 -26.51 9.27 15.09
#